data_AF-A0A132AM44-F1
#
_entry.id   AF-A0A132AM44-F1
#
_cell.length_a   1.000
_cell.length_b   1.000
_cell.length_c   1.000
_cell.angle_alpha   90.00
_cell.angle_beta   90.00
_cell.angle_gamma   90.00
#
_symmetry.space_group_name_H-M   'P 1'
#
loop_
_entity.id
_entity.type
_entity.pdbx_description
1 polymer ?
#
loop_
_entity_poly.entity_id
_entity_poly.type
_entity_poly.pdbx_seq_one_letter_code
_entity_poly.pdbx_strand_id
1 'polypeptide(L)'
;MLMNIPVPPRIKTIHSDLKILKRLTIRIDDGNSLFHLNKSETIKQYDLLALEPINERMLNHLNAGRIDFDILTFNQSDSSLFNSIKKANFSLPISKGIAIELNYGHCLVSSTQRRQTLAFGQILVDKTLGKNIILSSGTKSHLKIRSPRDVIYL
;
A
#
# COMPACT_ATOMS: atom_id res chain seq x y z
N MET A 1 -16.82 4.61 16.33
CA MET A 1 -17.30 5.63 15.37
C MET A 1 -17.21 5.01 13.99
N LEU A 2 -18.32 4.90 13.25
CA LEU A 2 -18.28 4.28 11.91
C LEU A 2 -17.33 5.08 11.02
N MET A 3 -16.34 4.41 10.44
CA MET A 3 -15.39 5.02 9.52
C MET A 3 -16.18 5.56 8.32
N ASN A 4 -16.24 6.88 8.16
CA ASN A 4 -16.97 7.49 7.03
C ASN A 4 -16.14 7.32 5.76
N ILE A 5 -16.46 6.28 4.98
CA ILE A 5 -15.77 5.98 3.72
C ILE A 5 -16.26 6.97 2.66
N PRO A 6 -15.37 7.76 2.05
CA PRO A 6 -15.78 8.73 1.04
C PRO A 6 -16.36 8.02 -0.19
N VAL A 7 -17.27 8.69 -0.88
CA VAL A 7 -17.76 8.24 -2.19
C VAL A 7 -16.61 8.37 -3.20
N PRO A 8 -16.38 7.36 -4.06
CA PRO A 8 -15.33 7.45 -5.06
C PRO A 8 -15.51 8.67 -5.99
N PRO A 9 -14.41 9.36 -6.38
CA PRO A 9 -14.49 10.50 -7.27
C PRO A 9 -15.00 10.10 -8.66
N ARG A 10 -15.78 10.98 -9.29
CA ARG A 10 -16.18 10.82 -10.69
C ARG A 10 -15.01 11.19 -11.59
N ILE A 11 -14.54 10.23 -12.38
CA ILE A 11 -13.48 10.44 -13.35
C ILE A 11 -14.10 10.85 -14.68
N LYS A 12 -13.64 11.97 -15.26
CA LYS A 12 -13.92 12.33 -16.66
C LYS A 12 -12.67 11.97 -17.47
N THR A 13 -12.74 10.92 -18.27
CA THR A 13 -11.61 10.52 -19.11
C THR A 13 -11.57 11.39 -20.36
N ILE A 14 -10.46 12.10 -20.57
CA ILE A 14 -10.25 12.99 -21.73
C ILE A 14 -9.68 12.20 -22.93
N HIS A 15 -8.95 11.11 -22.66
CA HIS A 15 -8.31 10.26 -23.66
C HIS A 15 -8.89 8.84 -23.61
N SER A 16 -9.32 8.32 -24.76
CA SER A 16 -9.95 7.00 -24.88
C SER A 16 -9.09 5.83 -24.39
N ASP A 17 -7.77 5.99 -24.47
CA ASP A 17 -6.83 4.87 -24.28
C ASP A 17 -6.31 4.77 -22.84
N LEU A 18 -6.63 5.76 -21.98
CA LEU A 18 -6.18 5.80 -20.60
C LEU A 18 -7.24 5.21 -19.66
N LYS A 19 -6.95 4.06 -19.07
CA LYS A 19 -7.77 3.48 -18.00
C LYS A 19 -7.37 4.07 -16.65
N ILE A 20 -8.22 4.94 -16.09
CA ILE A 20 -8.04 5.51 -14.76
C ILE A 20 -8.87 4.69 -13.76
N LEU A 21 -8.21 4.15 -12.73
CA LEU A 21 -8.84 3.38 -11.67
C LEU A 21 -8.95 4.19 -10.38
N LYS A 22 -9.96 3.90 -9.58
CA LYS A 22 -10.21 4.51 -8.26
C LYS A 22 -9.70 3.57 -7.18
N ARG A 23 -8.66 3.99 -6.47
CA ARG A 23 -8.11 3.28 -5.32
C ARG A 23 -8.57 3.93 -4.02
N LEU A 24 -8.98 3.12 -3.05
CA LEU A 24 -9.17 3.53 -1.65
C LEU A 24 -8.02 2.96 -0.81
N THR A 25 -7.33 3.81 -0.06
CA THR A 25 -6.32 3.37 0.92
C THR A 25 -6.85 3.64 2.33
N ILE A 26 -6.87 2.62 3.17
CA ILE A 26 -7.38 2.72 4.55
C ILE A 26 -6.26 2.38 5.53
N ARG A 27 -5.98 3.31 6.44
CA ARG A 27 -5.08 3.08 7.57
C ARG A 27 -5.82 2.31 8.66
N ILE A 28 -5.27 1.17 9.06
CA ILE A 28 -5.87 0.24 10.02
C ILE A 28 -5.15 0.36 11.36
N ASP A 29 -5.88 0.85 12.35
CA ASP A 29 -5.43 1.09 13.72
C ASP A 29 -5.94 0.04 14.72
N ASP A 30 -7.14 -0.48 14.49
CA ASP A 30 -7.74 -1.54 15.30
C ASP A 30 -8.45 -2.63 14.46
N GLY A 31 -8.74 -3.77 15.10
CA GLY A 31 -9.41 -4.89 14.45
C GLY A 31 -10.92 -4.71 14.23
N ASN A 32 -11.56 -3.78 14.96
CA ASN A 32 -12.99 -3.50 14.82
C ASN A 32 -13.26 -2.74 13.52
N SER A 33 -12.37 -1.82 13.14
CA SER A 33 -12.39 -1.10 11.87
C SER A 33 -12.54 -2.07 10.69
N LEU A 34 -11.78 -3.18 10.67
CA LEU A 34 -11.84 -4.18 9.60
C LEU A 34 -13.20 -4.84 9.44
N PHE A 35 -13.90 -5.15 10.53
CA PHE A 35 -15.23 -5.74 10.48
C PHE A 35 -16.26 -4.81 9.83
N HIS A 36 -16.16 -3.50 10.08
CA HIS A 36 -17.01 -2.51 9.45
C HIS A 36 -16.70 -2.33 7.96
N LEU A 37 -15.43 -2.43 7.56
CA LEU A 37 -15.03 -2.33 6.15
C LEU A 37 -15.68 -3.44 5.30
N ASN A 38 -15.65 -4.70 5.76
CA ASN A 38 -16.25 -5.82 5.04
C ASN A 38 -17.75 -5.66 4.74
N LYS A 39 -18.46 -4.83 5.52
CA LYS A 39 -19.91 -4.61 5.38
C LYS A 39 -20.24 -3.36 4.55
N SER A 40 -19.24 -2.56 4.18
CA SER A 40 -19.48 -1.28 3.52
C SER A 40 -19.71 -1.45 2.02
N GLU A 41 -20.90 -1.08 1.55
CA GLU A 41 -21.23 -1.07 0.13
C GLU A 41 -20.42 -0.01 -0.63
N THR A 42 -19.98 1.06 0.03
CA THR A 42 -19.16 2.12 -0.59
C THR A 42 -17.81 1.59 -1.05
N ILE A 43 -17.21 0.63 -0.35
CA ILE A 43 -15.91 0.06 -0.73
C ILE A 43 -16.00 -0.65 -2.08
N LYS A 44 -17.11 -1.36 -2.32
CA LYS A 44 -17.35 -2.08 -3.58
C LYS A 44 -17.44 -1.16 -4.79
N GLN A 45 -17.56 0.16 -4.59
CA GLN A 45 -17.56 1.15 -5.67
C GLN A 45 -16.14 1.60 -6.10
N TYR A 46 -15.11 1.23 -5.33
CA TYR A 46 -13.71 1.42 -5.69
C TYR A 46 -13.22 0.24 -6.53
N ASP A 47 -12.25 0.50 -7.41
CA ASP A 47 -11.66 -0.53 -8.27
C ASP A 47 -10.54 -1.29 -7.55
N LEU A 48 -9.87 -0.64 -6.59
CA LEU A 48 -8.78 -1.22 -5.80
C LEU A 48 -8.89 -0.81 -4.33
N LEU A 49 -8.67 -1.77 -3.43
CA LEU A 49 -8.57 -1.55 -1.99
C LEU A 49 -7.12 -1.76 -1.53
N ALA A 50 -6.57 -0.74 -0.87
CA ALA A 50 -5.27 -0.81 -0.22
C ALA A 50 -5.41 -0.65 1.30
N LEU A 51 -4.65 -1.45 2.06
CA LEU A 51 -4.64 -1.39 3.52
C LEU A 51 -3.25 -1.03 4.02
N GLU A 52 -3.21 -0.11 4.98
CA GLU A 52 -2.00 0.36 5.63
C GLU A 52 -2.05 0.03 7.13
N PRO A 53 -1.42 -1.06 7.61
CA PRO A 53 -1.37 -1.37 9.03
C PRO A 53 -0.46 -0.38 9.76
N ILE A 54 -0.86 0.08 10.95
CA ILE A 54 -0.03 1.01 11.76
C ILE A 54 1.05 0.30 12.60
N ASN A 55 0.92 -1.01 12.83
CA ASN A 55 1.82 -1.78 13.69
C ASN A 55 1.80 -3.29 13.35
N GLU A 56 2.73 -4.05 13.95
CA GLU A 56 2.90 -5.49 13.68
C GLU A 56 1.62 -6.28 14.00
N ARG A 57 0.88 -5.87 15.04
CA ARG A 57 -0.38 -6.51 15.42
C ARG A 57 -1.43 -6.38 14.31
N MET A 58 -1.58 -5.21 13.70
CA MET A 58 -2.50 -5.00 12.60
C MET A 58 -2.05 -5.74 11.35
N LEU A 59 -0.75 -5.75 11.06
CA LEU A 59 -0.19 -6.53 9.95
C LEU A 59 -0.48 -8.04 10.10
N ASN A 60 -0.31 -8.60 11.31
CA ASN A 60 -0.68 -9.98 11.62
C ASN A 60 -2.19 -10.22 11.43
N HIS A 61 -3.02 -9.27 11.83
CA HIS A 61 -4.47 -9.37 11.69
C HIS A 61 -4.92 -9.35 10.21
N LEU A 62 -4.26 -8.55 9.35
CA LEU A 62 -4.48 -8.59 7.90
C LEU A 62 -4.06 -9.95 7.32
N ASN A 63 -2.92 -10.48 7.75
CA ASN A 63 -2.40 -11.77 7.30
C ASN A 63 -3.31 -12.96 7.69
N ALA A 64 -4.19 -12.80 8.68
CA ALA A 64 -5.21 -13.79 9.02
C ALA A 64 -6.32 -13.93 7.96
N GLY A 65 -6.37 -13.06 6.94
CA GLY A 65 -7.24 -13.23 5.78
C GLY A 65 -8.72 -12.95 6.03
N ARG A 66 -9.03 -12.11 7.03
CA ARG A 66 -10.41 -11.74 7.40
C ARG A 66 -11.04 -10.66 6.51
N ILE A 67 -10.25 -10.05 5.64
CA ILE A 67 -10.67 -9.04 4.66
C ILE A 67 -9.93 -9.33 3.35
N ASP A 68 -10.62 -9.17 2.23
CA ASP A 68 -10.00 -9.20 0.91
C ASP A 68 -9.59 -7.77 0.52
N PHE A 69 -8.37 -7.63 0.01
CA PHE A 69 -7.78 -6.37 -0.42
C PHE A 69 -6.68 -6.64 -1.45
N ASP A 70 -6.37 -5.64 -2.26
CA ASP A 70 -5.50 -5.79 -3.43
C ASP A 70 -4.05 -5.38 -3.15
N ILE A 71 -3.86 -4.39 -2.27
CA ILE A 71 -2.55 -3.77 -2.01
C ILE A 71 -2.30 -3.67 -0.50
N LEU A 72 -1.21 -4.27 -0.04
CA LEU A 72 -0.61 -3.96 1.26
C LEU A 72 0.36 -2.80 1.09
N THR A 73 0.11 -1.68 1.76
CA THR A 73 0.99 -0.50 1.72
C THR A 73 1.50 -0.14 3.12
N PHE A 74 2.50 0.74 3.18
CA PHE A 74 3.17 1.11 4.42
C PHE A 74 3.46 2.60 4.47
N ASN A 75 3.29 3.19 5.64
CA ASN A 75 3.79 4.53 5.92
C ASN A 75 5.32 4.50 6.01
N GLN A 76 6.01 4.82 4.90
CA GLN A 76 7.47 4.81 4.86
C GLN A 76 8.14 5.92 5.67
N SER A 77 7.38 6.91 6.15
CA SER A 77 7.88 7.91 7.08
C SER A 77 7.96 7.39 8.53
N ASP A 78 7.28 6.29 8.84
CA ASP A 78 7.28 5.66 10.16
C ASP A 78 8.02 4.33 10.11
N SER A 79 9.27 4.33 10.60
CA SER A 79 10.13 3.16 10.60
C SER A 79 9.84 2.18 11.75
N SER A 80 8.88 2.46 12.63
CA SER A 80 8.58 1.59 13.78
C SER A 80 8.20 0.16 13.37
N LEU A 81 7.57 0.02 12.21
CA LEU A 81 7.21 -1.26 11.62
C LEU A 81 8.39 -2.01 11.01
N PHE A 82 9.43 -1.34 10.51
CA PHE A 82 10.41 -1.97 9.64
C PHE A 82 11.20 -3.08 10.34
N ASN A 83 11.56 -2.85 11.60
CA ASN A 83 12.35 -3.81 12.38
C ASN A 83 11.52 -4.96 12.94
N SER A 84 10.18 -4.84 12.96
CA SER A 84 9.28 -5.86 13.51
C SER A 84 8.73 -6.82 12.44
N ILE A 85 8.87 -6.46 11.16
CA ILE A 85 8.38 -7.27 10.03
C ILE A 85 9.17 -8.58 9.89
N LYS A 86 8.43 -9.68 9.86
CA LYS A 86 8.92 -11.06 9.70
C LYS A 86 8.39 -11.65 8.39
N LYS A 87 9.04 -12.71 7.91
CA LYS A 87 8.62 -13.48 6.73
C LYS A 87 7.17 -13.97 6.83
N ALA A 88 6.74 -14.38 8.03
CA ALA A 88 5.38 -14.84 8.29
C ALA A 88 4.31 -13.77 8.03
N ASN A 89 4.64 -12.47 8.12
CA ASN A 89 3.69 -11.39 7.86
C ASN A 89 3.24 -11.30 6.41
N PHE A 90 3.97 -11.93 5.48
CA PHE A 90 3.70 -11.87 4.04
C PHE A 90 3.15 -13.18 3.48
N SER A 91 2.83 -14.17 4.31
CA SER A 91 2.32 -15.47 3.82
C SER A 91 1.01 -15.33 3.03
N LEU A 92 0.09 -14.50 3.50
CA LEU A 92 -1.17 -14.24 2.81
C LEU A 92 -0.94 -13.38 1.56
N PRO A 93 -0.23 -12.22 1.62
CA PRO A 93 0.04 -11.45 0.42
C PRO A 93 0.67 -12.25 -0.71
N ILE A 94 1.66 -13.09 -0.39
CA ILE A 94 2.34 -13.94 -1.37
C ILE A 94 1.39 -14.99 -1.94
N SER A 95 0.63 -15.69 -1.10
CA SER A 95 -0.24 -16.80 -1.54
C SER A 95 -1.46 -16.33 -2.33
N LYS A 96 -2.03 -15.17 -1.98
CA LYS A 96 -3.20 -14.58 -2.67
C LYS A 96 -2.84 -13.64 -3.82
N GLY A 97 -1.56 -13.39 -4.10
CA GLY A 97 -1.16 -12.44 -5.15
C GLY A 97 -1.41 -10.97 -4.80
N ILE A 98 -1.56 -10.64 -3.51
CA ILE A 98 -1.75 -9.26 -3.05
C ILE A 98 -0.45 -8.50 -3.26
N ALA A 99 -0.54 -7.32 -3.87
CA ALA A 99 0.61 -6.48 -4.14
C ALA A 99 1.15 -5.84 -2.85
N ILE A 100 2.47 -5.82 -2.70
CA ILE A 100 3.18 -5.22 -1.58
C ILE A 100 3.82 -3.94 -2.11
N GLU A 101 3.32 -2.79 -1.68
CA GLU A 101 3.70 -1.50 -2.25
C GLU A 101 4.92 -0.89 -1.56
N LEU A 102 5.89 -0.46 -2.38
CA LEU A 102 7.00 0.41 -2.00
C LEU A 102 6.88 1.75 -2.74
N ASN A 103 6.97 2.86 -2.02
CA ASN A 103 6.73 4.20 -2.57
C ASN A 103 8.05 4.94 -2.83
N TYR A 104 8.55 4.93 -4.07
CA TYR A 104 9.82 5.56 -4.40
C TYR A 104 9.84 7.08 -4.20
N GLY A 105 8.67 7.74 -4.13
CA GLY A 105 8.59 9.19 -3.94
C GLY A 105 9.30 9.69 -2.67
N HIS A 106 9.43 8.83 -1.64
CA HIS A 106 10.19 9.14 -0.43
C HIS A 106 11.70 9.30 -0.71
N CYS A 107 12.25 8.56 -1.68
CA CYS A 107 13.66 8.68 -2.11
C CYS A 107 14.02 10.06 -2.67
N LEU A 108 13.01 10.79 -3.15
CA LEU A 108 13.18 12.09 -3.80
C LEU A 108 13.11 13.27 -2.82
N VAL A 109 12.80 13.03 -1.54
CA VAL A 109 12.58 14.12 -0.57
C VAL A 109 13.87 14.53 0.15
N SER A 110 14.58 13.57 0.73
CA SER A 110 15.84 13.84 1.43
C SER A 110 16.75 12.61 1.41
N SER A 111 18.05 12.81 1.66
CA SER A 111 19.01 11.69 1.74
C SER A 111 18.65 10.70 2.85
N THR A 112 18.06 11.17 3.95
CA THR A 112 17.57 10.32 5.05
C THR A 112 16.40 9.44 4.60
N GLN A 113 15.37 10.02 3.98
CA GLN A 113 14.22 9.25 3.50
C GLN A 113 14.61 8.27 2.38
N ARG A 114 15.59 8.63 1.55
CA ARG A 114 16.18 7.71 0.57
C ARG A 114 16.81 6.49 1.22
N ARG A 115 17.67 6.69 2.22
CA ARG A 115 18.27 5.55 2.96
C ARG A 115 17.21 4.68 3.63
N GLN A 116 16.19 5.29 4.24
CA GLN A 116 15.09 4.55 4.88
C GLN A 116 14.29 3.74 3.87
N THR A 117 13.97 4.31 2.71
CA THR A 117 13.20 3.62 1.65
C THR A 117 14.00 2.46 1.05
N LEU A 118 15.30 2.65 0.79
CA LEU A 118 16.19 1.59 0.31
C LEU A 118 16.31 0.46 1.33
N ALA A 119 16.53 0.80 2.61
CA ALA A 119 16.58 -0.19 3.68
C ALA A 119 15.26 -0.97 3.80
N PHE A 120 14.12 -0.27 3.70
CA PHE A 120 12.81 -0.91 3.73
C PHE A 120 12.58 -1.80 2.51
N GLY A 121 12.98 -1.35 1.31
CA GLY A 121 12.96 -2.16 0.09
C GLY A 121 13.75 -3.45 0.24
N GLN A 122 14.97 -3.39 0.81
CA GLN A 122 15.78 -4.58 1.10
C GLN A 122 15.04 -5.54 2.06
N ILE A 123 14.45 -5.02 3.13
CA ILE A 123 13.66 -5.83 4.07
C ILE A 123 12.50 -6.51 3.34
N LEU A 124 11.76 -5.79 2.50
CA LEU A 124 10.67 -6.37 1.72
C LEU A 124 11.17 -7.47 0.79
N VAL A 125 12.24 -7.24 0.04
CA VAL A 125 12.84 -8.25 -0.85
C VAL A 125 13.24 -9.49 -0.06
N ASP A 126 13.94 -9.32 1.07
CA ASP A 126 14.39 -10.44 1.91
C ASP A 126 13.23 -11.24 2.50
N LYS A 127 12.20 -10.55 3.01
CA LYS A 127 11.06 -11.22 3.68
C LYS A 127 10.07 -11.83 2.68
N THR A 128 9.95 -11.28 1.48
CA THR A 128 9.00 -11.74 0.45
C THR A 128 9.65 -12.63 -0.61
N LEU A 129 10.98 -12.74 -0.60
CA LEU A 129 11.78 -13.34 -1.68
C LEU A 129 11.55 -12.64 -3.03
N GLY A 130 11.38 -11.32 -2.99
CA GLY A 130 11.11 -10.47 -4.16
C GLY A 130 9.72 -10.67 -4.78
N LYS A 131 8.81 -11.40 -4.12
CA LYS A 131 7.47 -11.69 -4.65
C LYS A 131 6.49 -10.56 -4.38
N ASN A 132 5.65 -10.29 -5.37
CA ASN A 132 4.49 -9.40 -5.31
C ASN A 132 4.83 -7.94 -4.94
N ILE A 133 6.08 -7.52 -5.04
CA ILE A 133 6.46 -6.13 -4.78
C ILE A 133 6.07 -5.26 -5.98
N ILE A 134 5.39 -4.14 -5.72
CA ILE A 134 5.12 -3.10 -6.71
C ILE A 134 5.79 -1.80 -6.29
N LEU A 135 6.28 -1.04 -7.28
CA LEU A 135 6.79 0.31 -7.08
C LEU A 135 5.71 1.32 -7.47
N SER A 136 5.48 2.30 -6.61
CA SER A 136 4.61 3.44 -6.95
C SER A 136 5.22 4.76 -6.48
N SER A 137 4.75 5.87 -7.04
CA SER A 137 5.30 7.18 -6.69
C SER A 137 4.88 7.65 -5.30
N GLY A 138 3.71 7.23 -4.81
CA GLY A 138 3.16 7.62 -3.50
C GLY A 138 3.05 9.14 -3.28
N THR A 139 3.07 9.93 -4.35
CA THR A 139 3.24 11.38 -4.28
C THR A 139 1.95 12.14 -4.59
N LYS A 140 1.76 13.28 -3.91
CA LYS A 140 0.75 14.29 -4.25
C LYS A 140 1.25 15.34 -5.24
N SER A 141 2.57 15.39 -5.46
CA SER A 141 3.22 16.38 -6.34
C SER A 141 3.62 15.74 -7.66
N HIS A 142 3.20 16.36 -8.77
CA HIS A 142 3.53 15.95 -10.14
C HIS A 142 5.04 15.95 -10.41
N LEU A 143 5.81 16.84 -9.76
CA LEU A 143 7.27 16.96 -9.92
C LEU A 143 8.05 15.71 -9.43
N LYS A 144 7.41 14.86 -8.62
CA LYS A 144 7.99 13.64 -8.07
C LYS A 144 7.62 12.39 -8.88
N ILE A 145 6.82 12.52 -9.94
CA ILE A 145 6.52 11.41 -10.85
C ILE A 145 7.76 11.16 -11.71
N ARG A 146 8.07 9.89 -11.98
CA ARG A 146 9.18 9.45 -12.82
C ARG A 146 8.67 8.50 -13.90
N SER A 147 9.37 8.46 -15.03
CA SER A 147 9.05 7.51 -16.08
C SER A 147 9.32 6.09 -15.58
N PRO A 148 8.64 5.05 -16.09
CA PRO A 148 8.91 3.66 -15.70
C PRO A 148 10.39 3.27 -15.86
N ARG A 149 11.07 3.81 -16.88
CA ARG A 149 12.51 3.59 -17.10
C ARG A 149 13.34 4.18 -15.97
N ASP A 150 13.08 5.41 -15.55
CA ASP A 150 13.82 6.04 -14.45
C ASP A 150 13.61 5.30 -13.13
N VAL A 151 12.39 4.78 -12.90
CA VAL A 151 12.05 4.04 -11.68
C VAL A 151 12.86 2.75 -11.54
N ILE A 152 13.22 2.10 -12.65
CA ILE A 152 14.06 0.88 -12.64
C ILE A 152 15.48 1.18 -12.13
N TYR A 153 15.97 2.42 -12.30
CA TYR A 153 17.32 2.84 -11.92
C TYR A 153 17.37 3.65 -10.60
N LEU A 154 16.24 3.79 -9.90
CA LEU A 154 16.18 4.45 -8.58
C LEU A 154 16.75 3.56 -7.47
#